data_AF-A0A8T5QIY2-F1
#
_entry.id   AF-A0A8T5QIY2-F1
#
_cell.length_a   1.000
_cell.length_b   1.000
_cell.length_c   1.000
_cell.angle_alpha   90.00
_cell.angle_beta   90.00
_cell.angle_gamma   90.00
#
_symmetry.space_group_name_H-M   'P 1'
#
loop_
_entity.id
_entity.type
_entity.pdbx_description
1 polymer ?
#
loop_
_entity_poly.entity_id
_entity_poly.type
_entity_poly.pdbx_seq_one_letter_code
_entity_poly.pdbx_strand_id
1 'polypeptide(L)'
;MMRNLFAALLLILVLAPCAVAYGVTFYNPAWNPQDGMIFETVDPDTPFTFNVKTDEIAITKITFTINREAKNAGVTVYNLRATPDFLPEVPENDSYEFNELKYSGFVPHDTTKFVYEFRVAKGWLENMSVARDTVALHSYDRVLEIWETLPTKIINEDASNVVYTAEQDQGVHYLFIGKAQSGETAEALIELEEEPEEAEAPAEEVADIGVPSDITAVDLTKKPTPAQPAAPAPEPAPAETVEDEDGFSFVVTLAIILIVIAILILYVVFGKKKGRYSVDKELSSYIDESLKRGKSKEDIKTRLLEVGWHHERVDKALARHKQIKTKPKAKPKPEPKYEPKPGSSGSMSLAEAKAAAEKQKKSTPKKKPKKAKKPAKPVKKVKKHKHKSK
;
A
#
# COMPACT_ATOMS: atom_id res chain seq x y z
N MET A 1 -19.91 -48.58 4.17
CA MET A 1 -18.92 -47.62 4.72
C MET A 1 -17.89 -47.14 3.69
N MET A 2 -17.33 -47.99 2.82
CA MET A 2 -16.36 -47.56 1.79
C MET A 2 -16.91 -46.62 0.70
N ARG A 3 -18.20 -46.71 0.32
CA ARG A 3 -18.82 -45.80 -0.68
C ARG A 3 -18.81 -44.32 -0.25
N ASN A 4 -18.88 -44.04 1.04
CA ASN A 4 -18.81 -42.66 1.54
C ASN A 4 -17.36 -42.13 1.58
N LEU A 5 -16.37 -43.02 1.69
CA LEU A 5 -14.96 -42.64 1.72
C LEU A 5 -14.42 -42.38 0.31
N PHE A 6 -14.84 -43.16 -0.67
CA PHE A 6 -14.45 -42.96 -2.07
C PHE A 6 -15.12 -41.72 -2.67
N ALA A 7 -16.40 -41.46 -2.34
CA ALA A 7 -17.04 -40.20 -2.68
C ALA A 7 -16.30 -38.99 -2.08
N ALA A 8 -15.82 -39.08 -0.83
CA ALA A 8 -15.03 -38.02 -0.20
C ALA A 8 -13.63 -37.87 -0.83
N LEU A 9 -12.97 -38.95 -1.24
CA LEU A 9 -11.63 -38.90 -1.83
C LEU A 9 -11.64 -38.45 -3.29
N LEU A 10 -12.66 -38.82 -4.06
CA LEU A 10 -12.89 -38.34 -5.42
C LEU A 10 -13.37 -36.88 -5.41
N LEU A 11 -14.13 -36.46 -4.39
CA LEU A 11 -14.37 -35.04 -4.11
C LEU A 11 -13.05 -34.31 -3.83
N ILE A 12 -12.14 -34.87 -3.02
CA ILE A 12 -10.84 -34.25 -2.73
C ILE A 12 -9.90 -34.28 -3.93
N LEU A 13 -9.90 -35.30 -4.79
CA LEU A 13 -9.04 -35.39 -5.99
C LEU A 13 -9.59 -34.65 -7.20
N VAL A 14 -10.89 -34.35 -7.26
CA VAL A 14 -11.46 -33.39 -8.21
C VAL A 14 -11.28 -31.96 -7.68
N LEU A 15 -11.35 -31.76 -6.36
CA LEU A 15 -11.09 -30.45 -5.74
C LEU A 15 -9.60 -30.13 -5.58
N ALA A 16 -8.68 -31.08 -5.60
CA ALA A 16 -7.23 -30.85 -5.43
C ALA A 16 -6.57 -30.20 -6.67
N PRO A 17 -6.83 -30.60 -7.93
CA PRO A 17 -6.39 -29.85 -9.09
C PRO A 17 -7.19 -28.55 -9.26
N CYS A 18 -8.42 -28.45 -8.72
CA CYS A 18 -9.05 -27.14 -8.54
C CYS A 18 -8.27 -26.30 -7.53
N ALA A 19 -7.86 -26.82 -6.38
CA ALA A 19 -7.11 -26.08 -5.36
C ALA A 19 -5.69 -25.68 -5.82
N VAL A 20 -5.06 -26.43 -6.73
CA VAL A 20 -3.78 -26.03 -7.36
C VAL A 20 -4.00 -25.07 -8.55
N ALA A 21 -5.14 -25.14 -9.23
CA ALA A 21 -5.56 -24.10 -10.19
C ALA A 21 -6.01 -22.79 -9.51
N TYR A 22 -6.45 -22.85 -8.25
CA TYR A 22 -6.77 -21.69 -7.40
C TYR A 22 -5.63 -21.27 -6.46
N GLY A 23 -4.50 -21.96 -6.48
CA GLY A 23 -3.54 -21.93 -5.37
C GLY A 23 -2.17 -21.34 -5.65
N VAL A 24 -1.87 -20.88 -6.86
CA VAL A 24 -0.79 -19.90 -7.13
C VAL A 24 -1.18 -19.19 -8.42
N THR A 25 -2.19 -18.32 -8.37
CA THR A 25 -2.23 -17.24 -9.35
C THR A 25 -0.98 -16.43 -9.10
N PHE A 26 0.04 -16.62 -9.93
CA PHE A 26 1.11 -15.65 -10.06
C PHE A 26 0.42 -14.29 -10.14
N TYR A 27 0.61 -13.46 -9.10
CA TYR A 27 0.12 -12.10 -9.07
C TYR A 27 0.71 -11.41 -10.29
N ASN A 28 -0.04 -11.43 -11.39
CA ASN A 28 0.37 -10.80 -12.61
C ASN A 28 -0.15 -9.36 -12.48
N PRO A 29 0.72 -8.38 -12.21
CA PRO A 29 0.29 -6.99 -11.99
C PRO A 29 -0.42 -6.38 -13.20
N ALA A 30 -0.44 -7.07 -14.35
CA ALA A 30 -1.15 -6.65 -15.56
C ALA A 30 -2.70 -6.75 -15.50
N TRP A 31 -3.29 -7.27 -14.42
CA TRP A 31 -4.75 -7.49 -14.31
C TRP A 31 -5.46 -6.59 -13.30
N ASN A 32 -4.74 -5.67 -12.64
CA ASN A 32 -5.39 -4.69 -11.79
C ASN A 32 -5.84 -3.51 -12.65
N PRO A 33 -7.13 -3.11 -12.56
CA PRO A 33 -7.59 -1.86 -13.16
C PRO A 33 -6.72 -0.72 -12.67
N GLN A 34 -6.22 0.07 -13.61
CA GLN A 34 -5.43 1.26 -13.33
C GLN A 34 -5.86 2.39 -14.25
N ASP A 35 -5.82 3.61 -13.72
CA ASP A 35 -5.95 4.82 -14.52
C ASP A 35 -4.94 5.85 -14.02
N GLY A 36 -4.42 6.67 -14.93
CA GLY A 36 -3.38 7.62 -14.58
C GLY A 36 -3.31 8.79 -15.53
N MET A 37 -2.81 9.90 -14.99
CA MET A 37 -2.60 11.13 -15.74
C MET A 37 -1.22 11.70 -15.43
N ILE A 38 -0.54 12.18 -16.47
CA ILE A 38 0.74 12.86 -16.38
C ILE A 38 0.56 14.27 -16.94
N PHE A 39 0.98 15.26 -16.16
CA PHE A 39 1.04 16.67 -16.49
C PHE A 39 2.49 17.03 -16.85
N GLU A 40 2.67 17.79 -17.94
CA GLU A 40 4.00 18.20 -18.38
C GLU A 40 4.70 19.07 -17.32
N THR A 41 3.99 20.06 -16.82
CA THR A 41 4.44 20.96 -15.74
C THR A 41 3.26 21.25 -14.82
N VAL A 42 3.56 21.34 -13.52
CA VAL A 42 2.60 21.59 -12.45
C VAL A 42 3.17 22.73 -11.61
N ASP A 43 2.47 23.87 -11.65
CA ASP A 43 2.84 25.07 -10.91
C ASP A 43 2.49 24.94 -9.42
N PRO A 44 3.26 25.55 -8.52
CA PRO A 44 2.94 25.56 -7.10
C PRO A 44 1.61 26.26 -6.84
N ASP A 45 0.92 25.81 -5.79
CA ASP A 45 -0.31 26.40 -5.25
C ASP A 45 -1.51 26.43 -6.21
N THR A 46 -1.39 25.81 -7.38
CA THR A 46 -2.49 25.62 -8.32
C THR A 46 -3.09 24.22 -8.13
N PRO A 47 -4.43 24.10 -7.96
CA PRO A 47 -5.06 22.79 -7.83
C PRO A 47 -5.09 22.07 -9.20
N PHE A 48 -4.74 20.79 -9.19
CA PHE A 48 -4.78 19.91 -10.35
C PHE A 48 -5.82 18.83 -10.15
N THR A 49 -6.64 18.62 -11.16
CA THR A 49 -7.74 17.65 -11.12
C THR A 49 -7.45 16.50 -12.06
N PHE A 50 -7.46 15.29 -11.51
CA PHE A 50 -7.42 14.04 -12.24
C PHE A 50 -8.77 13.32 -12.10
N ASN A 51 -9.48 13.14 -13.22
CA ASN A 51 -10.72 12.36 -13.27
C ASN A 51 -10.39 10.93 -13.69
N VAL A 52 -10.74 9.96 -12.86
CA VAL A 52 -10.61 8.53 -13.11
C VAL A 52 -11.76 8.10 -14.02
N LYS A 53 -11.43 7.54 -15.18
CA LYS A 53 -12.38 7.21 -16.24
C LYS A 53 -12.92 5.79 -16.19
N THR A 54 -12.26 4.90 -15.45
CA THR A 54 -12.67 3.49 -15.35
C THR A 54 -13.74 3.30 -14.30
N ASP A 55 -14.75 2.50 -14.62
CA ASP A 55 -15.83 2.18 -13.69
C ASP A 55 -15.41 1.14 -12.63
N GLU A 56 -14.28 0.46 -12.85
CA GLU A 56 -13.73 -0.57 -11.98
C GLU A 56 -12.97 -0.02 -10.75
N ILE A 57 -12.78 1.30 -10.68
CA ILE A 57 -12.15 2.00 -9.54
C ILE A 57 -13.20 2.89 -8.87
N ALA A 58 -13.38 2.77 -7.56
CA ALA A 58 -14.34 3.57 -6.81
C ALA A 58 -13.96 5.05 -6.70
N ILE A 59 -12.66 5.37 -6.65
CA ILE A 59 -12.17 6.75 -6.70
C ILE A 59 -12.47 7.31 -8.08
N THR A 60 -13.27 8.38 -8.15
CA THR A 60 -13.72 8.99 -9.41
C THR A 60 -12.93 10.25 -9.73
N LYS A 61 -12.46 10.98 -8.73
CA LYS A 61 -11.70 12.22 -8.92
C LYS A 61 -10.70 12.46 -7.79
N ILE A 62 -9.51 12.92 -8.16
CA ILE A 62 -8.47 13.34 -7.24
C ILE A 62 -8.10 14.78 -7.59
N THR A 63 -8.27 15.69 -6.65
CA THR A 63 -7.77 17.07 -6.77
C THR A 63 -6.62 17.25 -5.80
N PHE A 64 -5.50 17.80 -6.25
CA PHE A 64 -4.36 18.02 -5.38
C PHE A 64 -3.60 19.30 -5.69
N THR A 65 -2.97 19.87 -4.68
CA THR A 65 -2.12 21.07 -4.79
C THR A 65 -0.73 20.74 -4.30
N ILE A 66 0.29 21.21 -5.02
CA ILE A 66 1.70 21.01 -4.65
C ILE A 66 2.38 22.33 -4.29
N ASN A 67 3.35 22.31 -3.38
CA ASN A 67 4.04 23.50 -2.88
C ASN A 67 5.30 23.87 -3.69
N ARG A 68 5.60 23.15 -4.77
CA ARG A 68 6.77 23.38 -5.61
C ARG A 68 6.47 23.05 -7.06
N GLU A 69 7.15 23.71 -7.98
CA GLU A 69 7.08 23.35 -9.40
C GLU A 69 7.54 21.89 -9.62
N ALA A 70 6.76 21.11 -10.36
CA ALA A 70 7.08 19.74 -10.72
C ALA A 70 6.92 19.50 -12.22
N LYS A 71 7.81 18.68 -12.80
CA LYS A 71 7.79 18.29 -14.21
C LYS A 71 7.44 16.83 -14.36
N ASN A 72 6.65 16.49 -15.38
CA ASN A 72 6.10 15.15 -15.55
C ASN A 72 5.40 14.66 -14.27
N ALA A 73 4.67 15.58 -13.64
CA ALA A 73 3.95 15.30 -12.41
C ALA A 73 2.73 14.44 -12.76
N GLY A 74 2.51 13.34 -12.06
CA GLY A 74 1.40 12.47 -12.39
C GLY A 74 0.97 11.60 -11.21
N VAL A 75 -0.30 11.25 -11.22
CA VAL A 75 -0.92 10.35 -10.25
C VAL A 75 -1.50 9.17 -11.04
N THR A 76 -1.26 7.96 -10.55
CA THR A 76 -1.86 6.74 -11.06
C THR A 76 -2.54 6.01 -9.92
N VAL A 77 -3.80 5.66 -10.12
CA VAL A 77 -4.64 4.94 -9.16
C VAL A 77 -4.73 3.49 -9.60
N TYR A 78 -4.51 2.57 -8.67
CA TYR A 78 -4.61 1.12 -8.90
C TYR A 78 -5.66 0.56 -7.95
N ASN A 79 -6.65 -0.16 -8.48
CA ASN A 79 -7.51 -1.01 -7.65
C ASN A 79 -6.72 -2.26 -7.24
N LEU A 80 -6.62 -2.53 -5.94
CA LEU A 80 -6.00 -3.74 -5.41
C LEU A 80 -7.07 -4.73 -4.98
N ARG A 81 -7.04 -5.92 -5.58
CA ARG A 81 -7.95 -7.03 -5.22
C ARG A 81 -7.73 -7.61 -3.82
N ALA A 82 -6.58 -7.34 -3.21
CA ALA A 82 -6.22 -7.82 -1.89
C ALA A 82 -5.29 -6.83 -1.19
N THR A 83 -5.42 -6.75 0.13
CA THR A 83 -4.52 -5.97 0.98
C THR A 83 -3.12 -6.55 0.90
N PRO A 84 -2.09 -5.74 0.57
CA PRO A 84 -0.71 -6.21 0.57
C PRO A 84 -0.25 -6.73 1.95
N ASP A 85 0.46 -7.87 1.99
CA ASP A 85 0.91 -8.56 3.22
C ASP A 85 1.77 -7.71 4.19
N PHE A 86 2.31 -6.58 3.72
CA PHE A 86 3.11 -5.68 4.54
C PHE A 86 2.30 -4.63 5.27
N LEU A 87 1.02 -4.46 4.93
CA LEU A 87 0.12 -3.53 5.60
C LEU A 87 -0.49 -4.18 6.85
N PRO A 88 -0.86 -3.39 7.87
CA PRO A 88 -1.66 -3.88 8.97
C PRO A 88 -2.96 -4.48 8.44
N GLU A 89 -3.42 -5.52 9.14
CA GLU A 89 -4.69 -6.16 8.87
C GLU A 89 -5.81 -5.12 8.92
N VAL A 90 -6.52 -4.99 7.80
CA VAL A 90 -7.76 -4.22 7.72
C VAL A 90 -8.84 -5.08 8.36
N PRO A 91 -9.74 -4.54 9.20
CA PRO A 91 -10.83 -5.32 9.77
C PRO A 91 -11.56 -6.12 8.69
N GLU A 92 -11.57 -7.46 8.83
CA GLU A 92 -12.17 -8.35 7.84
C GLU A 92 -13.65 -7.98 7.64
N ASN A 93 -14.08 -7.88 6.38
CA ASN A 93 -15.44 -7.50 5.96
C ASN A 93 -15.82 -6.02 6.08
N ASP A 94 -14.90 -5.11 6.40
CA ASP A 94 -15.22 -3.68 6.46
C ASP A 94 -14.76 -2.88 5.24
N SER A 95 -14.06 -3.51 4.28
CA SER A 95 -13.56 -2.83 3.08
C SER A 95 -14.43 -3.06 1.85
N TYR A 96 -14.81 -1.96 1.20
CA TYR A 96 -15.45 -1.94 -0.12
C TYR A 96 -14.40 -2.12 -1.21
N GLU A 97 -13.36 -1.30 -1.16
CA GLU A 97 -12.33 -1.28 -2.19
C GLU A 97 -11.00 -0.79 -1.62
N PHE A 98 -9.90 -1.38 -2.10
CA PHE A 98 -8.56 -1.02 -1.74
C PHE A 98 -7.83 -0.40 -2.93
N ASN A 99 -7.13 0.71 -2.72
CA ASN A 99 -6.50 1.48 -3.78
C ASN A 99 -5.03 1.80 -3.46
N GLU A 100 -4.14 1.72 -4.45
CA GLU A 100 -2.76 2.22 -4.39
C GLU A 100 -2.62 3.47 -5.28
N LEU A 101 -2.00 4.52 -4.72
CA LEU A 101 -1.61 5.72 -5.45
C LEU A 101 -0.10 5.71 -5.71
N LYS A 102 0.26 5.83 -6.99
CA LYS A 102 1.64 6.06 -7.42
C LYS A 102 1.79 7.46 -7.97
N TYR A 103 2.91 8.06 -7.60
CA TYR A 103 3.26 9.42 -7.94
C TYR A 103 4.47 9.44 -8.86
N SER A 104 4.47 10.35 -9.81
CA SER A 104 5.60 10.64 -10.70
C SER A 104 5.84 12.15 -10.72
N GLY A 105 7.08 12.58 -10.91
CA GLY A 105 7.45 14.00 -10.97
C GLY A 105 7.46 14.77 -9.63
N PHE A 106 6.82 14.25 -8.58
CA PHE A 106 6.83 14.82 -7.23
C PHE A 106 6.76 13.72 -6.16
N VAL A 107 7.00 14.07 -4.88
CA VAL A 107 6.78 13.17 -3.75
C VAL A 107 5.51 13.55 -3.00
N PRO A 108 4.80 12.61 -2.37
CA PRO A 108 3.53 12.89 -1.69
C PRO A 108 3.62 13.97 -0.59
N HIS A 109 4.79 14.14 0.02
CA HIS A 109 5.02 15.17 1.04
C HIS A 109 5.17 16.59 0.44
N ASP A 110 5.29 16.74 -0.87
CA ASP A 110 5.30 18.06 -1.53
C ASP A 110 3.89 18.63 -1.70
N THR A 111 2.85 17.89 -1.33
CA THR A 111 1.47 18.34 -1.50
C THR A 111 0.97 19.04 -0.25
N THR A 112 0.11 20.02 -0.45
CA THR A 112 -0.52 20.79 0.65
C THR A 112 -1.97 20.42 0.88
N LYS A 113 -2.63 19.86 -0.13
CA LYS A 113 -4.01 19.40 -0.04
C LYS A 113 -4.29 18.32 -1.08
N PHE A 114 -5.03 17.31 -0.67
CA PHE A 114 -5.69 16.31 -1.49
C PHE A 114 -7.18 16.32 -1.18
N VAL A 115 -7.99 16.24 -2.23
CA VAL A 115 -9.44 16.04 -2.17
C VAL A 115 -9.77 14.84 -3.04
N TYR A 116 -10.38 13.83 -2.43
CA TYR A 116 -10.79 12.59 -3.08
C TYR A 116 -12.30 12.59 -3.22
N GLU A 117 -12.81 12.40 -4.44
CA GLU A 117 -14.20 12.01 -4.65
C GLU A 117 -14.24 10.54 -5.03
N PHE A 118 -15.16 9.80 -4.41
CA PHE A 118 -15.33 8.38 -4.64
C PHE A 118 -16.79 7.97 -4.51
N ARG A 119 -17.16 6.86 -5.14
CA ARG A 119 -18.52 6.32 -5.12
C ARG A 119 -18.57 4.98 -4.41
N VAL A 120 -19.69 4.72 -3.74
CA VAL A 120 -19.97 3.43 -3.10
C VAL A 120 -21.33 2.93 -3.58
N ALA A 121 -21.39 1.67 -4.02
CA ALA A 121 -22.61 1.05 -4.49
C ALA A 121 -23.61 0.86 -3.33
N LYS A 122 -24.88 1.23 -3.54
CA LYS A 122 -25.95 1.05 -2.54
C LYS A 122 -26.15 -0.40 -2.15
N GLY A 123 -26.07 -1.32 -3.11
CA GLY A 123 -26.16 -2.75 -2.85
C GLY A 123 -25.06 -3.28 -1.92
N TRP A 124 -23.86 -2.69 -1.95
CA TRP A 124 -22.81 -3.04 -0.98
C TRP A 124 -23.15 -2.51 0.41
N LEU A 125 -23.62 -1.26 0.52
CA LEU A 125 -24.03 -0.67 1.79
C LEU A 125 -25.13 -1.49 2.48
N GLU A 126 -26.14 -1.92 1.72
CA GLU A 126 -27.22 -2.78 2.18
C GLU A 126 -26.71 -4.16 2.61
N ASN A 127 -25.91 -4.82 1.77
CA ASN A 127 -25.38 -6.16 2.04
C ASN A 127 -24.47 -6.18 3.28
N MET A 128 -23.69 -5.12 3.49
CA MET A 128 -22.77 -5.01 4.63
C MET A 128 -23.40 -4.36 5.87
N SER A 129 -24.68 -3.96 5.80
CA SER A 129 -25.37 -3.22 6.87
C SER A 129 -24.59 -1.98 7.32
N VAL A 130 -24.00 -1.26 6.36
CA VAL A 130 -23.24 -0.01 6.59
C VAL A 130 -24.18 1.16 6.37
N ALA A 131 -24.34 2.02 7.38
CA ALA A 131 -25.13 3.23 7.25
C ALA A 131 -24.41 4.24 6.34
N ARG A 132 -25.17 4.98 5.54
CA ARG A 132 -24.63 5.89 4.50
C ARG A 132 -23.67 6.94 5.05
N ASP A 133 -23.94 7.43 6.26
CA ASP A 133 -23.16 8.42 7.01
C ASP A 133 -21.96 7.82 7.77
N THR A 134 -21.85 6.49 7.83
CA THR A 134 -20.73 5.78 8.47
C THR A 134 -19.65 5.33 7.48
N VAL A 135 -19.74 5.73 6.21
CA VAL A 135 -18.71 5.43 5.21
C VAL A 135 -17.52 6.35 5.44
N ALA A 136 -16.32 5.79 5.48
CA ALA A 136 -15.07 6.52 5.61
C ALA A 136 -14.07 6.16 4.51
N LEU A 137 -13.20 7.12 4.20
CA LEU A 137 -11.99 6.86 3.44
C LEU A 137 -10.84 6.70 4.44
N HIS A 138 -10.15 5.57 4.38
CA HIS A 138 -9.02 5.30 5.27
C HIS A 138 -7.72 5.48 4.51
N SER A 139 -6.77 6.19 5.10
CA SER A 139 -5.45 6.40 4.53
C SER A 139 -4.38 5.71 5.34
N TYR A 140 -3.42 5.08 4.66
CA TYR A 140 -2.33 4.42 5.36
C TYR A 140 -1.14 5.37 5.55
N ASP A 141 -0.86 5.70 6.81
CA ASP A 141 0.38 6.35 7.15
C ASP A 141 1.52 5.31 7.24
N ARG A 142 2.37 5.29 6.21
CA ARG A 142 3.59 4.44 6.16
C ARG A 142 4.62 4.76 7.23
N VAL A 143 4.54 5.93 7.83
CA VAL A 143 5.42 6.41 8.89
C VAL A 143 5.00 5.81 10.21
N LEU A 144 3.75 6.07 10.61
CA LEU A 144 3.19 5.61 11.87
C LEU A 144 2.76 4.13 11.81
N GLU A 145 2.67 3.56 10.62
CA GLU A 145 2.21 2.20 10.34
C GLU A 145 0.76 1.97 10.83
N ILE A 146 -0.07 3.01 10.75
CA ILE A 146 -1.47 3.00 11.16
C ILE A 146 -2.38 3.42 10.00
N TRP A 147 -3.63 2.99 10.08
CA TRP A 147 -4.71 3.52 9.27
C TRP A 147 -5.28 4.75 9.96
N GLU A 148 -5.44 5.83 9.21
CA GLU A 148 -6.08 7.07 9.63
C GLU A 148 -7.46 7.14 8.96
N THR A 149 -8.49 7.43 9.75
CA THR A 149 -9.86 7.59 9.24
C THR A 149 -10.04 9.03 8.76
N LEU A 150 -10.26 9.22 7.47
CA LEU A 150 -10.58 10.54 6.92
C LEU A 150 -12.09 10.78 7.00
N PRO A 151 -12.53 11.95 7.50
CA PRO A 151 -13.94 12.30 7.51
C PRO A 151 -14.46 12.42 6.07
N THR A 152 -15.70 11.98 5.85
CA THR A 152 -16.34 12.04 4.53
C THR A 152 -17.60 12.88 4.57
N LYS A 153 -17.94 13.48 3.43
CA LYS A 153 -19.21 14.17 3.20
C LYS A 153 -19.88 13.62 1.96
N ILE A 154 -21.18 13.32 2.04
CA ILE A 154 -21.97 12.95 0.87
C ILE A 154 -22.16 14.21 0.00
N ILE A 155 -21.78 14.12 -1.28
CA ILE A 155 -21.88 15.23 -2.23
C ILE A 155 -22.93 14.99 -3.32
N ASN A 156 -23.26 13.73 -3.61
CA ASN A 156 -24.28 13.35 -4.58
C ASN A 156 -24.79 11.94 -4.31
N GLU A 157 -25.98 11.62 -4.81
CA GLU A 157 -26.55 10.27 -4.78
C GLU A 157 -27.31 10.02 -6.09
N ASP A 158 -27.01 8.89 -6.74
CA ASP A 158 -27.70 8.46 -7.95
C ASP A 158 -28.55 7.20 -7.68
N ALA A 159 -29.10 6.56 -8.71
CA ALA A 159 -29.94 5.37 -8.55
C ALA A 159 -29.19 4.17 -7.94
N SER A 160 -27.89 4.05 -8.17
CA SER A 160 -27.06 2.88 -7.84
C SER A 160 -25.95 3.16 -6.83
N ASN A 161 -25.52 4.41 -6.67
CA ASN A 161 -24.35 4.80 -5.88
C ASN A 161 -24.63 6.02 -5.00
N VAL A 162 -23.83 6.12 -3.94
CA VAL A 162 -23.65 7.34 -3.14
C VAL A 162 -22.23 7.87 -3.40
N VAL A 163 -22.09 9.17 -3.62
CA VAL A 163 -20.81 9.83 -3.92
C VAL A 163 -20.37 10.64 -2.70
N TYR A 164 -19.13 10.41 -2.29
CA TYR A 164 -18.50 10.99 -1.11
C TYR A 164 -17.31 11.86 -1.52
N THR A 165 -16.99 12.83 -0.67
CA THR A 165 -15.73 13.57 -0.70
C THR A 165 -14.97 13.40 0.61
N ALA A 166 -13.64 13.34 0.56
CA ALA A 166 -12.75 13.34 1.71
C ALA A 166 -11.55 14.25 1.44
N GLU A 167 -11.04 14.93 2.46
CA GLU A 167 -9.88 15.81 2.36
C GLU A 167 -8.71 15.29 3.20
N GLN A 168 -7.49 15.59 2.76
CA GLN A 168 -6.25 15.25 3.48
C GLN A 168 -5.15 16.24 3.12
N ASP A 169 -4.30 16.64 4.07
CA ASP A 169 -3.27 17.66 3.81
C ASP A 169 -2.10 17.14 2.97
N GLN A 170 -1.77 15.86 3.10
CA GLN A 170 -0.61 15.25 2.42
C GLN A 170 -1.02 14.10 1.52
N GLY A 171 -0.19 13.75 0.53
CA GLY A 171 -0.44 12.57 -0.30
C GLY A 171 -0.14 11.27 0.43
N VAL A 172 -0.88 10.22 0.10
CA VAL A 172 -0.72 8.87 0.68
C VAL A 172 -0.64 7.82 -0.41
N HIS A 173 -0.02 6.69 -0.11
CA HIS A 173 0.17 5.63 -1.10
C HIS A 173 -0.94 4.59 -1.12
N TYR A 174 -1.62 4.37 -0.01
CA TYR A 174 -2.65 3.35 0.10
C TYR A 174 -3.89 3.93 0.75
N LEU A 175 -5.02 3.60 0.15
CA LEU A 175 -6.34 4.02 0.57
C LEU A 175 -7.23 2.79 0.62
N PHE A 176 -8.20 2.77 1.53
CA PHE A 176 -9.35 1.87 1.37
C PHE A 176 -10.64 2.59 1.75
N ILE A 177 -11.72 2.20 1.09
CA ILE A 177 -13.07 2.69 1.39
C ILE A 177 -13.73 1.65 2.28
N GLY A 178 -14.35 2.07 3.37
CA GLY A 178 -14.94 1.14 4.31
C GLY A 178 -15.82 1.80 5.36
N LYS A 179 -16.15 1.04 6.40
CA LYS A 179 -16.87 1.56 7.56
C LYS A 179 -15.96 2.44 8.42
N ALA A 180 -16.48 3.53 8.96
CA ALA A 180 -15.82 4.34 9.97
C ALA A 180 -15.63 3.53 11.26
N GLN A 181 -14.48 3.66 11.91
CA GLN A 181 -14.28 3.05 13.21
C GLN A 181 -15.20 3.73 14.24
N SER A 182 -15.92 2.92 15.01
CA SER A 182 -17.08 3.30 15.84
C SER A 182 -16.80 4.27 17.01
N GLY A 183 -15.75 5.10 16.96
CA GLY A 183 -15.38 6.04 18.02
C GLY A 183 -14.92 7.42 17.55
N GLU A 184 -14.90 7.71 16.25
CA GLU A 184 -14.18 8.90 15.73
C GLU A 184 -15.04 9.90 14.93
N THR A 185 -16.34 9.63 14.69
CA THR A 185 -17.08 10.32 13.59
C THR A 185 -18.40 11.00 13.98
N ALA A 186 -18.50 11.65 15.14
CA ALA A 186 -19.75 12.38 15.45
C ALA A 186 -19.59 13.82 15.96
N GLU A 187 -18.50 14.18 16.63
CA GLU A 187 -18.45 15.49 17.31
C GLU A 187 -17.76 16.61 16.49
N ALA A 188 -17.00 16.29 15.44
CA ALA A 188 -16.27 17.32 14.68
C ALA A 188 -17.07 17.98 13.53
N LEU A 189 -18.23 17.45 13.15
CA LEU A 189 -19.00 17.96 12.00
C LEU A 189 -20.20 18.85 12.38
N ILE A 190 -20.50 19.02 13.67
CA ILE A 190 -21.68 19.79 14.13
C ILE A 190 -21.30 21.24 14.54
N GLU A 191 -20.02 21.59 14.65
CA GLU A 191 -19.59 22.89 15.23
C GLU A 191 -19.08 23.94 14.22
N LEU A 192 -19.48 23.90 12.94
CA LEU A 192 -19.04 24.93 11.98
C LEU A 192 -20.08 25.35 10.92
N GLU A 193 -21.36 25.32 11.26
CA GLU A 193 -22.43 25.91 10.42
C GLU A 193 -23.52 26.58 11.28
N GLU A 194 -23.12 27.31 12.33
CA GLU A 194 -23.90 28.47 12.79
C GLU A 194 -23.53 29.65 11.88
N GLU A 195 -24.11 29.67 10.68
CA GLU A 195 -24.25 30.91 9.92
C GLU A 195 -25.12 31.85 10.79
N PRO A 196 -24.65 33.06 11.14
CA PRO A 196 -25.50 34.02 11.81
C PRO A 196 -26.62 34.39 10.83
N GLU A 197 -27.83 33.96 11.17
CA GLU A 197 -29.10 34.45 10.64
C GLU A 197 -29.12 35.97 10.82
N GLU A 198 -28.60 36.68 9.81
CA GLU A 198 -28.61 38.13 9.75
C GLU A 198 -30.07 38.57 9.57
N ALA A 199 -30.56 39.19 10.64
CA ALA A 199 -31.92 39.63 10.83
C ALA A 199 -32.47 40.46 9.66
N GLU A 200 -33.73 40.17 9.35
CA GLU A 200 -34.63 40.93 8.49
C GLU A 200 -34.56 42.45 8.68
N ALA A 201 -34.65 43.18 7.57
CA ALA A 201 -35.41 44.42 7.50
C ALA A 201 -36.20 44.49 6.18
N PRO A 202 -37.38 45.17 6.17
CA PRO A 202 -38.52 44.76 5.35
C PRO A 202 -38.80 45.65 4.12
N ALA A 203 -39.57 45.06 3.20
CA ALA A 203 -40.60 45.66 2.33
C ALA A 203 -40.23 46.75 1.29
N GLU A 204 -40.43 46.39 0.01
CA GLU A 204 -41.14 47.17 -1.04
C GLU A 204 -41.53 46.13 -2.12
N GLU A 205 -42.81 45.72 -2.27
CA GLU A 205 -43.83 46.34 -3.15
C GLU A 205 -43.18 46.76 -4.51
N VAL A 206 -43.48 46.19 -5.68
CA VAL A 206 -44.76 46.15 -6.42
C VAL A 206 -44.64 45.22 -7.66
N ALA A 207 -45.81 44.85 -8.21
CA ALA A 207 -46.12 44.57 -9.62
C ALA A 207 -46.01 43.14 -10.18
N ASP A 208 -47.07 42.36 -9.90
CA ASP A 208 -48.00 41.79 -10.91
C ASP A 208 -47.58 41.85 -12.38
N ILE A 209 -47.17 40.69 -12.95
CA ILE A 209 -47.31 40.38 -14.38
C ILE A 209 -47.63 38.88 -14.56
N GLY A 210 -48.91 38.60 -14.81
CA GLY A 210 -49.35 37.89 -16.02
C GLY A 210 -48.91 36.43 -16.23
N VAL A 211 -49.80 35.51 -15.82
CA VAL A 211 -49.91 34.12 -16.27
C VAL A 211 -50.18 34.03 -17.79
N PRO A 212 -49.61 33.03 -18.49
CA PRO A 212 -50.48 32.08 -19.21
C PRO A 212 -50.03 30.63 -18.98
N SER A 213 -50.80 29.85 -18.20
CA SER A 213 -51.75 28.81 -18.61
C SER A 213 -51.69 28.44 -20.10
N ASP A 214 -51.01 27.33 -20.42
CA ASP A 214 -51.49 26.27 -21.32
C ASP A 214 -50.32 25.33 -21.67
N ILE A 215 -50.31 24.10 -21.12
CA ILE A 215 -49.92 22.90 -21.89
C ILE A 215 -50.27 21.61 -21.15
N THR A 216 -51.47 21.12 -21.51
CA THR A 216 -51.75 19.79 -22.07
C THR A 216 -51.21 18.55 -21.34
N ALA A 217 -52.12 17.92 -20.61
CA ALA A 217 -52.07 16.51 -20.24
C ALA A 217 -52.05 15.62 -21.49
N VAL A 218 -51.08 14.71 -21.57
CA VAL A 218 -51.10 13.60 -22.53
C VAL A 218 -51.15 12.30 -21.75
N ASP A 219 -52.39 11.80 -21.67
CA ASP A 219 -52.77 10.41 -21.48
C ASP A 219 -52.06 9.53 -22.52
N LEU A 220 -51.51 8.38 -22.11
CA LEU A 220 -51.48 7.15 -22.93
C LEU A 220 -50.96 5.96 -22.11
N THR A 221 -51.95 5.29 -21.52
CA THR A 221 -52.01 3.85 -21.26
C THR A 221 -51.27 2.98 -22.30
N LYS A 222 -50.28 2.18 -21.86
CA LYS A 222 -49.80 1.03 -22.64
C LYS A 222 -49.76 -0.25 -21.80
N LYS A 223 -50.62 -1.17 -22.22
CA LYS A 223 -50.95 -2.52 -21.72
C LYS A 223 -49.84 -3.55 -22.07
N PRO A 224 -49.70 -4.67 -21.32
CA PRO A 224 -48.51 -5.52 -21.34
C PRO A 224 -48.47 -6.52 -22.51
N THR A 225 -47.25 -6.93 -22.87
CA THR A 225 -46.93 -7.92 -23.91
C THR A 225 -46.65 -9.30 -23.30
N PRO A 226 -47.02 -10.42 -23.97
CA PRO A 226 -47.20 -11.74 -23.36
C PRO A 226 -45.92 -12.56 -23.18
N ALA A 227 -46.05 -13.54 -22.28
CA ALA A 227 -45.07 -14.53 -21.86
C ALA A 227 -44.42 -15.34 -23.00
N GLN A 228 -43.12 -15.56 -22.87
CA GLN A 228 -42.30 -16.43 -23.69
C GLN A 228 -42.35 -17.89 -23.16
N PRO A 229 -42.47 -18.92 -24.03
CA PRO A 229 -42.61 -20.31 -23.60
C PRO A 229 -41.32 -20.90 -23.00
N ALA A 230 -41.50 -21.71 -21.96
CA ALA A 230 -40.47 -22.48 -21.28
C ALA A 230 -39.80 -23.50 -22.22
N ALA A 231 -38.47 -23.56 -22.18
CA ALA A 231 -37.67 -24.58 -22.83
C ALA A 231 -37.70 -25.91 -22.05
N PRO A 232 -37.66 -27.07 -22.73
CA PRO A 232 -37.74 -28.38 -22.09
C PRO A 232 -36.44 -28.78 -21.37
N ALA A 233 -36.63 -29.51 -20.27
CA ALA A 233 -35.59 -30.02 -19.38
C ALA A 233 -34.65 -31.03 -20.07
N PRO A 234 -33.34 -31.01 -19.77
CA PRO A 234 -32.38 -31.98 -20.29
C PRO A 234 -32.52 -33.35 -19.62
N GLU A 235 -32.51 -34.37 -20.47
CA GLU A 235 -32.60 -35.81 -20.18
C GLU A 235 -31.34 -36.32 -19.44
N PRO A 236 -31.46 -37.20 -18.42
CA PRO A 236 -30.31 -37.68 -17.66
C PRO A 236 -29.53 -38.77 -18.42
N ALA A 237 -28.22 -38.57 -18.55
CA ALA A 237 -27.28 -39.49 -19.17
C ALA A 237 -27.06 -40.78 -18.33
N PRO A 238 -26.73 -41.92 -18.96
CA PRO A 238 -26.70 -43.23 -18.32
C PRO A 238 -25.48 -43.44 -17.42
N ALA A 239 -25.70 -44.20 -16.35
CA ALA A 239 -24.71 -44.54 -15.34
C ALA A 239 -23.67 -45.53 -15.88
N GLU A 240 -22.40 -45.13 -15.87
CA GLU A 240 -21.27 -46.01 -16.15
C GLU A 240 -20.83 -46.75 -14.87
N THR A 241 -20.74 -48.07 -15.00
CA THR A 241 -20.20 -49.01 -14.02
C THR A 241 -18.68 -49.04 -14.12
N VAL A 242 -17.97 -48.71 -13.03
CA VAL A 242 -16.51 -48.78 -12.92
C VAL A 242 -16.15 -50.07 -12.18
N GLU A 243 -15.32 -50.91 -12.81
CA GLU A 243 -14.77 -52.13 -12.23
C GLU A 243 -13.58 -51.80 -11.30
N ASP A 244 -13.56 -52.46 -10.14
CA ASP A 244 -12.60 -52.30 -9.06
C ASP A 244 -11.35 -53.15 -9.31
N GLU A 245 -10.19 -52.53 -9.52
CA GLU A 245 -8.88 -53.17 -9.37
C GLU A 245 -7.89 -52.21 -8.67
N ASP A 246 -6.96 -52.83 -7.96
CA ASP A 246 -5.69 -52.32 -7.43
C ASP A 246 -5.63 -51.67 -6.04
N GLY A 247 -5.22 -52.52 -5.08
CA GLY A 247 -4.82 -52.20 -3.72
C GLY A 247 -3.55 -51.34 -3.65
N PHE A 248 -3.72 -50.03 -3.74
CA PHE A 248 -2.66 -49.06 -3.44
C PHE A 248 -2.45 -48.95 -1.92
N SER A 249 -1.24 -49.25 -1.48
CA SER A 249 -0.87 -49.41 -0.06
C SER A 249 -1.08 -48.10 0.73
N PHE A 250 -2.01 -48.14 1.70
CA PHE A 250 -2.36 -47.08 2.66
C PHE A 250 -1.13 -46.39 3.32
N VAL A 251 -0.01 -47.09 3.38
CA VAL A 251 1.27 -46.59 3.91
C VAL A 251 1.83 -45.44 3.07
N VAL A 252 1.70 -45.48 1.74
CA VAL A 252 2.23 -44.44 0.83
C VAL A 252 1.43 -43.14 0.98
N THR A 253 0.10 -43.23 1.11
CA THR A 253 -0.77 -42.06 1.31
C THR A 253 -0.47 -41.35 2.63
N LEU A 254 -0.27 -42.10 3.72
CA LEU A 254 0.11 -41.53 5.01
C LEU A 254 1.48 -40.81 4.97
N ALA A 255 2.45 -41.36 4.23
CA ALA A 255 3.76 -40.74 4.08
C ALA A 255 3.69 -39.39 3.35
N ILE A 256 2.87 -39.28 2.30
CA ILE A 256 2.69 -38.02 1.54
C ILE A 256 2.06 -36.94 2.43
N ILE A 257 1.04 -37.31 3.22
CA ILE A 257 0.35 -36.37 4.13
C ILE A 257 1.33 -35.78 5.16
N LEU A 258 2.20 -36.61 5.75
CA LEU A 258 3.19 -36.14 6.73
C LEU A 258 4.23 -35.18 6.11
N ILE A 259 4.63 -35.39 4.85
CA ILE A 259 5.56 -34.50 4.15
C ILE A 259 4.93 -33.13 3.90
N VAL A 260 3.66 -33.08 3.48
CA VAL A 260 2.95 -31.81 3.25
C VAL A 260 2.81 -31.01 4.55
N ILE A 261 2.46 -31.67 5.66
CA ILE A 261 2.37 -31.01 6.97
C ILE A 261 3.72 -30.46 7.41
N ALA A 262 4.81 -31.21 7.24
CA ALA A 262 6.16 -30.74 7.60
C ALA A 262 6.57 -29.49 6.80
N ILE A 263 6.28 -29.45 5.49
CA ILE A 263 6.56 -28.29 4.63
C ILE A 263 5.75 -27.06 5.10
N LEU A 264 4.49 -27.26 5.46
CA LEU A 264 3.59 -26.18 5.90
C LEU A 264 4.05 -25.60 7.25
N ILE A 265 4.47 -26.45 8.20
CA ILE A 265 5.07 -26.00 9.46
C ILE A 265 6.37 -25.22 9.18
N LEU A 266 7.21 -25.70 8.28
CA LEU A 266 8.46 -25.03 7.92
C LEU A 266 8.18 -23.67 7.27
N TYR A 267 7.17 -23.58 6.41
CA TYR A 267 6.73 -22.32 5.80
C TYR A 267 6.22 -21.32 6.84
N VAL A 268 5.41 -21.75 7.82
CA VAL A 268 4.89 -20.87 8.88
C VAL A 268 6.01 -20.39 9.82
N VAL A 269 6.93 -21.28 10.19
CA VAL A 269 8.04 -20.96 11.11
C VAL A 269 9.08 -20.04 10.43
N PHE A 270 9.39 -20.25 9.15
CA PHE A 270 10.42 -19.50 8.44
C PHE A 270 9.90 -18.33 7.59
N GLY A 271 8.62 -18.34 7.19
CA GLY A 271 8.01 -17.36 6.30
C GLY A 271 7.70 -16.00 6.94
N LYS A 272 7.45 -15.95 8.26
CA LYS A 272 7.05 -14.71 8.95
C LYS A 272 8.14 -13.63 9.11
N LYS A 273 9.37 -13.81 8.58
CA LYS A 273 10.51 -12.91 8.88
C LYS A 273 11.00 -11.98 7.77
N LYS A 274 10.41 -11.94 6.56
CA LYS A 274 11.03 -11.22 5.43
C LYS A 274 10.41 -9.88 4.99
N GLY A 275 9.30 -9.42 5.56
CA GLY A 275 8.58 -8.23 5.03
C GLY A 275 9.01 -6.84 5.54
N ARG A 276 9.55 -6.69 6.76
CA ARG A 276 9.68 -5.36 7.43
C ARG A 276 11.05 -4.68 7.27
N TYR A 277 11.77 -4.89 6.17
CA TYR A 277 13.22 -4.60 6.12
C TYR A 277 13.70 -3.52 5.14
N SER A 278 12.83 -2.78 4.45
CA SER A 278 13.31 -1.80 3.45
C SER A 278 13.60 -0.41 4.03
N VAL A 279 12.61 0.25 4.62
CA VAL A 279 12.70 1.68 4.94
C VAL A 279 13.61 1.95 6.14
N ASP A 280 13.49 1.15 7.21
CA ASP A 280 14.35 1.25 8.40
C ASP A 280 15.84 1.05 8.06
N LYS A 281 16.14 0.24 7.04
CA LYS A 281 17.51 -0.04 6.62
C LYS A 281 18.12 1.13 5.86
N GLU A 282 17.36 1.80 4.99
CA GLU A 282 17.82 3.00 4.28
C GLU A 282 18.08 4.15 5.25
N LEU A 283 17.13 4.40 6.16
CA LEU A 283 17.27 5.43 7.19
C LEU A 283 18.48 5.15 8.09
N SER A 284 18.63 3.90 8.55
CA SER A 284 19.79 3.50 9.37
C SER A 284 21.11 3.62 8.60
N SER A 285 21.14 3.23 7.32
CA SER A 285 22.32 3.36 6.47
C SER A 285 22.74 4.82 6.28
N TYR A 286 21.77 5.71 6.07
CA TYR A 286 22.04 7.15 5.95
C TYR A 286 22.57 7.76 7.25
N ILE A 287 21.97 7.40 8.39
CA ILE A 287 22.44 7.83 9.72
C ILE A 287 23.87 7.35 9.96
N ASP A 288 24.15 6.06 9.71
CA ASP A 288 25.49 5.46 9.87
C ASP A 288 26.54 6.16 9.00
N GLU A 289 26.23 6.38 7.73
CA GLU A 289 27.14 7.03 6.80
C GLU A 289 27.40 8.50 7.17
N SER A 290 26.34 9.22 7.58
CA SER A 290 26.46 10.61 8.00
C SER A 290 27.26 10.76 9.29
N LEU A 291 27.08 9.85 10.26
CA LEU A 291 27.88 9.80 11.48
C LEU A 291 29.34 9.43 11.19
N LYS A 292 29.61 8.52 10.24
CA LYS A 292 30.98 8.19 9.79
C LYS A 292 31.66 9.38 9.11
N ARG A 293 30.90 10.27 8.47
CA ARG A 293 31.39 11.52 7.89
C ARG A 293 31.58 12.64 8.92
N GLY A 294 31.30 12.38 10.20
CA GLY A 294 31.50 13.31 11.30
C GLY A 294 30.40 14.35 11.49
N LYS A 295 29.21 14.16 10.88
CA LYS A 295 28.05 15.02 11.16
C LYS A 295 27.52 14.78 12.56
N SER A 296 27.00 15.84 13.19
CA SER A 296 26.31 15.72 14.48
C SER A 296 24.98 14.99 14.31
N LYS A 297 24.40 14.46 15.40
CA LYS A 297 23.10 13.79 15.33
C LYS A 297 21.98 14.79 15.05
N GLU A 298 22.14 15.98 15.59
CA GLU A 298 21.25 17.11 15.46
C GLU A 298 21.18 17.56 13.99
N ASP A 299 22.33 17.68 13.31
CA ASP A 299 22.37 18.01 11.87
C ASP A 299 21.70 16.93 11.01
N ILE A 300 21.91 15.65 11.38
CA ILE A 300 21.28 14.52 10.68
C ILE A 300 19.77 14.57 10.90
N LYS A 301 19.33 14.83 12.13
CA LYS A 301 17.91 14.95 12.49
C LYS A 301 17.26 16.09 11.73
N THR A 302 17.81 17.31 11.81
CA THR A 302 17.30 18.48 11.10
C THR A 302 17.19 18.21 9.61
N ARG A 303 18.22 17.62 9.00
CA ARG A 303 18.20 17.33 7.56
C ARG A 303 17.20 16.23 7.17
N LEU A 304 16.96 15.24 8.02
CA LEU A 304 15.93 14.24 7.78
C LEU A 304 14.54 14.87 7.89
N LEU A 305 14.32 15.72 8.90
CA LEU A 305 13.07 16.48 9.07
C LEU A 305 12.83 17.43 7.89
N GLU A 306 13.86 18.12 7.39
CA GLU A 306 13.79 18.97 6.20
C GLU A 306 13.39 18.19 4.92
N VAL A 307 13.73 16.90 4.86
CA VAL A 307 13.38 16.01 3.76
C VAL A 307 11.98 15.38 3.97
N GLY A 308 11.27 15.76 5.04
CA GLY A 308 9.93 15.27 5.34
C GLY A 308 9.91 13.94 6.12
N TRP A 309 11.02 13.53 6.72
CA TRP A 309 10.98 12.38 7.62
C TRP A 309 10.31 12.77 8.94
N HIS A 310 9.42 11.92 9.43
CA HIS A 310 8.72 12.17 10.69
C HIS A 310 9.66 12.14 11.90
N HIS A 311 9.41 13.06 12.83
CA HIS A 311 10.25 13.30 13.99
C HIS A 311 10.45 12.04 14.85
N GLU A 312 9.38 11.30 15.11
CA GLU A 312 9.43 10.10 15.94
C GLU A 312 10.27 8.96 15.31
N ARG A 313 10.19 8.77 13.98
CA ARG A 313 10.99 7.75 13.28
C ARG A 313 12.48 8.11 13.31
N VAL A 314 12.80 9.37 13.05
CA VAL A 314 14.18 9.85 13.10
C VAL A 314 14.76 9.69 14.50
N ASP A 315 13.99 10.04 15.54
CA ASP A 315 14.41 9.88 16.93
C ASP A 315 14.58 8.41 17.32
N LYS A 316 13.64 7.54 16.96
CA LYS A 316 13.72 6.10 17.19
C LYS A 316 14.93 5.48 16.51
N ALA A 317 15.22 5.87 15.26
CA ALA A 317 16.40 5.42 14.52
C ALA A 317 17.71 5.91 15.15
N LEU A 318 17.79 7.19 15.54
CA LEU A 318 18.96 7.76 16.22
C LEU A 318 19.18 7.16 17.61
N ALA A 319 18.11 6.80 18.33
CA ALA A 319 18.15 6.13 19.62
C ALA A 319 18.66 4.69 19.49
N ARG A 320 18.18 3.92 18.50
CA ARG A 320 18.69 2.56 18.20
C ARG A 320 20.18 2.58 17.92
N HIS A 321 20.68 3.55 17.17
CA HIS A 321 22.11 3.68 16.90
C HIS A 321 22.95 3.98 18.15
N LYS A 322 22.39 4.64 19.18
CA LYS A 322 23.07 4.85 20.48
C LYS A 322 23.35 3.52 21.20
N GLN A 323 22.40 2.59 21.17
CA GLN A 323 22.50 1.30 21.86
C GLN A 323 23.53 0.34 21.24
N ILE A 324 23.76 0.42 19.93
CA ILE A 324 24.74 -0.43 19.23
C ILE A 324 26.17 -0.10 19.68
N LYS A 325 26.48 1.18 19.91
CA LYS A 325 27.83 1.60 20.35
C LYS A 325 28.10 1.31 21.82
N THR A 326 27.07 1.22 22.66
CA THR A 326 27.22 0.98 24.10
C THR A 326 27.17 -0.49 24.48
N LYS A 327 26.88 -1.43 23.56
CA LYS A 327 27.07 -2.85 23.86
C LYS A 327 28.56 -3.06 24.14
N PRO A 328 28.95 -3.38 25.39
CA PRO A 328 30.34 -3.62 25.72
C PRO A 328 30.82 -4.73 24.79
N LYS A 329 31.94 -4.50 24.10
CA LYS A 329 32.62 -5.57 23.34
C LYS A 329 32.65 -6.77 24.28
N ALA A 330 31.93 -7.83 23.92
CA ALA A 330 31.91 -9.06 24.70
C ALA A 330 33.37 -9.36 25.03
N LYS A 331 33.70 -9.43 26.33
CA LYS A 331 35.05 -9.78 26.77
C LYS A 331 35.48 -10.97 25.92
N PRO A 332 36.67 -10.95 25.30
CA PRO A 332 37.12 -12.04 24.46
C PRO A 332 36.85 -13.32 25.23
N LYS A 333 36.03 -14.20 24.64
CA LYS A 333 35.68 -15.49 25.24
C LYS A 333 37.02 -16.10 25.65
N PRO A 334 37.23 -16.44 26.94
CA PRO A 334 38.53 -16.94 27.39
C PRO A 334 38.93 -18.04 26.43
N GLU A 335 40.13 -17.91 25.86
CA GLU A 335 40.63 -18.90 24.91
C GLU A 335 40.41 -20.28 25.53
N PRO A 336 39.75 -21.22 24.82
CA PRO A 336 39.61 -22.56 25.34
C PRO A 336 41.02 -23.04 25.66
N LYS A 337 41.30 -23.28 26.95
CA LYS A 337 42.56 -23.88 27.37
C LYS A 337 42.71 -25.14 26.55
N TYR A 338 43.64 -25.11 25.60
CA TYR A 338 43.94 -26.25 24.76
C TYR A 338 44.67 -27.24 25.66
N GLU A 339 43.93 -28.19 26.25
CA GLU A 339 44.54 -29.37 26.82
C GLU A 339 45.12 -30.17 25.65
N PRO A 340 46.46 -30.30 25.54
CA PRO A 340 47.04 -31.09 24.49
C PRO A 340 46.60 -32.54 24.67
N LYS A 341 45.84 -33.06 23.71
CA LYS A 341 45.54 -34.49 23.65
C LYS A 341 46.87 -35.26 23.57
N PRO A 342 47.16 -36.19 24.49
CA PRO A 342 48.33 -37.04 24.39
C PRO A 342 48.14 -37.98 23.20
N GLY A 343 49.01 -37.91 22.19
CA GLY A 343 49.07 -38.94 21.14
C GLY A 343 49.23 -38.51 19.68
N SER A 344 49.80 -37.35 19.37
CA SER A 344 50.15 -37.03 17.97
C SER A 344 51.58 -36.51 17.85
N SER A 345 52.53 -37.44 17.87
CA SER A 345 53.92 -37.21 17.47
C SER A 345 54.02 -37.09 15.95
N GLY A 346 53.66 -35.92 15.42
CA GLY A 346 53.99 -35.52 14.06
C GLY A 346 55.05 -34.43 14.12
N SER A 347 56.33 -34.80 13.99
CA SER A 347 57.44 -33.86 13.94
C SER A 347 57.42 -33.07 12.63
N MET A 348 56.71 -31.94 12.60
CA MET A 348 56.94 -30.92 11.56
C MET A 348 58.19 -30.14 11.92
N SER A 349 59.15 -30.10 10.99
CA SER A 349 60.41 -29.40 11.18
C SER A 349 60.20 -27.88 11.25
N LEU A 350 61.01 -27.20 12.06
CA LEU A 350 61.01 -25.73 12.21
C LEU A 350 61.19 -24.98 10.88
N ALA A 351 61.64 -25.67 9.82
CA ALA A 351 61.80 -25.14 8.48
C ALA A 351 60.47 -24.97 7.72
N GLU A 352 59.51 -25.89 7.90
CA GLU A 352 58.20 -25.80 7.22
C GLU A 352 57.30 -24.72 7.82
N ALA A 353 57.37 -24.51 9.14
CA ALA A 353 56.61 -23.45 9.82
C ALA A 353 57.05 -22.03 9.38
N LYS A 354 58.34 -21.83 9.07
CA LYS A 354 58.85 -20.54 8.59
C LYS A 354 58.49 -20.26 7.13
N ALA A 355 58.45 -21.30 6.28
CA ALA A 355 58.08 -21.14 4.87
C ALA A 355 56.58 -20.79 4.67
N ALA A 356 55.70 -21.24 5.57
CA ALA A 356 54.27 -20.90 5.52
C ALA A 356 53.98 -19.45 5.94
N ALA A 357 54.72 -18.91 6.91
CA ALA A 357 54.55 -17.53 7.39
C ALA A 357 55.01 -16.46 6.39
N GLU A 358 55.98 -16.78 5.52
CA GLU A 358 56.52 -15.82 4.55
C GLU A 358 55.63 -15.66 3.30
N LYS A 359 54.82 -16.66 2.96
CA LYS A 359 53.88 -16.59 1.82
C LYS A 359 52.66 -15.69 2.08
N GLN A 360 52.29 -15.42 3.34
CA GLN A 360 51.14 -14.55 3.65
C GLN A 360 51.45 -13.04 3.65
N LYS A 361 52.71 -12.61 3.62
CA LYS A 361 53.06 -11.17 3.63
C LYS A 361 53.06 -10.50 2.25
N LYS A 362 52.89 -11.22 1.15
CA LYS A 362 53.04 -10.69 -0.22
C LYS A 362 51.74 -10.37 -1.00
N SER A 363 50.55 -10.54 -0.42
CA SER A 363 49.28 -10.38 -1.16
C SER A 363 48.41 -9.18 -0.75
N THR A 364 48.99 -8.07 -0.28
CA THR A 364 48.23 -6.82 -0.07
C THR A 364 48.28 -5.94 -1.34
N PRO A 365 47.15 -5.70 -2.03
CA PRO A 365 47.12 -4.86 -3.22
C PRO A 365 47.32 -3.38 -2.85
N LYS A 366 48.37 -2.77 -3.43
CA LYS A 366 48.66 -1.32 -3.35
C LYS A 366 47.48 -0.51 -3.93
N LYS A 367 46.77 0.20 -3.05
CA LYS A 367 45.71 1.15 -3.40
C LYS A 367 46.32 2.35 -4.14
N LYS A 368 45.98 2.53 -5.43
CA LYS A 368 46.40 3.69 -6.22
C LYS A 368 45.83 4.99 -5.62
N PRO A 369 46.61 6.09 -5.56
CA PRO A 369 46.10 7.39 -5.11
C PRO A 369 45.13 7.97 -6.15
N LYS A 370 43.94 8.39 -5.67
CA LYS A 370 42.94 9.10 -6.47
C LYS A 370 43.49 10.48 -6.85
N LYS A 371 43.55 10.77 -8.15
CA LYS A 371 43.88 12.10 -8.70
C LYS A 371 42.87 13.14 -8.19
N ALA A 372 43.40 14.21 -7.60
CA ALA A 372 42.62 15.38 -7.20
C ALA A 372 42.00 16.06 -8.44
N LYS A 373 40.67 16.25 -8.40
CA LYS A 373 39.89 16.93 -9.43
C LYS A 373 40.08 18.45 -9.22
N LYS A 374 40.59 19.15 -10.24
CA LYS A 374 40.78 20.61 -10.23
C LYS A 374 39.44 21.34 -9.97
N PRO A 375 39.42 22.45 -9.19
CA PRO A 375 38.23 23.26 -9.01
C PRO A 375 37.84 23.99 -10.30
N ALA A 376 36.54 23.97 -10.61
CA ALA A 376 35.94 24.68 -11.73
C ALA A 376 35.98 26.21 -11.51
N LYS A 377 36.19 26.96 -12.59
CA LYS A 377 36.24 28.42 -12.62
C LYS A 377 34.91 29.05 -12.21
N PRO A 378 34.91 30.23 -11.56
CA PRO A 378 33.69 30.95 -11.19
C PRO A 378 32.94 31.49 -12.42
N VAL A 379 31.64 31.21 -12.47
CA VAL A 379 30.70 31.71 -13.48
C VAL A 379 30.47 33.21 -13.27
N LYS A 380 30.51 33.97 -14.36
CA LYS A 380 30.33 35.43 -14.40
C LYS A 380 28.93 35.82 -13.93
N LYS A 381 28.86 36.81 -13.03
CA LYS A 381 27.62 37.48 -12.60
C LYS A 381 26.90 38.13 -13.79
N VAL A 382 25.65 37.74 -14.02
CA VAL A 382 24.73 38.39 -14.96
C VAL A 382 24.15 39.64 -14.29
N LYS A 383 24.22 40.78 -14.99
CA LYS A 383 23.67 42.08 -14.60
C LYS A 383 22.13 42.01 -14.53
N LYS A 384 21.55 42.36 -13.37
CA LYS A 384 20.12 42.68 -13.25
C LYS A 384 19.82 43.99 -13.99
N HIS A 385 18.97 43.92 -15.01
CA HIS A 385 18.32 45.09 -15.58
C HIS A 385 17.19 45.55 -14.65
N LYS A 386 17.26 46.82 -14.26
CA LYS A 386 16.29 47.53 -13.43
C LYS A 386 15.23 48.12 -14.36
N HIS A 387 14.05 47.49 -14.46
CA HIS A 387 12.90 48.12 -15.09
C HIS A 387 12.25 49.08 -14.10
N LYS A 388 12.27 50.37 -14.43
CA LYS A 388 11.39 51.39 -13.86
C LYS A 388 10.03 51.26 -14.56
N SER A 389 8.94 51.08 -13.82
CA SER A 389 7.62 51.49 -14.30
C SER A 389 7.35 52.92 -13.83
N LYS A 390 6.67 53.67 -14.69
CA LYS A 390 6.03 54.94 -14.38
C LYS A 390 4.68 54.69 -13.73
#